data_AF-A0A3P5Y4X8-F1
#
_entry.id   AF-A0A3P5Y4X8-F1
#
_cell.length_a   1.000
_cell.length_b   1.000
_cell.length_c   1.000
_cell.angle_alpha   90.00
_cell.angle_beta   90.00
_cell.angle_gamma   90.00
#
_symmetry.space_group_name_H-M   'P 1'
#
loop_
_entity.id
_entity.type
_entity.pdbx_description
1 polymer ?
#
loop_
_entity_poly.entity_id
_entity_poly.type
_entity_poly.pdbx_seq_one_letter_code
_entity_poly.pdbx_strand_id
1 'polypeptide(L)'
;MEINNGSQVSDSIKTKACMKNCIINQCMQGSHKATPAKCYRPCKIMCDPKKGGQDIANPHAYHNPIERFCINFNWIFNTCKE
;
A
#
# COMPACT_ATOMS: atom_id res chain seq x y z
N MET A 1 18.87 24.84 -19.73
CA MET A 1 18.80 23.83 -18.65
C MET A 1 17.42 23.95 -18.04
N GLU A 2 16.42 23.30 -18.63
CA GLU A 2 15.05 23.35 -18.11
C GLU A 2 14.93 22.38 -16.93
N ILE A 3 14.71 22.95 -15.75
CA ILE A 3 14.52 22.22 -14.50
C ILE A 3 13.10 21.64 -14.54
N ASN A 4 13.00 20.36 -14.90
CA ASN A 4 11.76 19.58 -14.89
C ASN A 4 11.27 19.32 -13.46
N ASN A 5 10.67 20.32 -12.83
CA ASN A 5 10.13 20.25 -11.47
C ASN A 5 8.72 19.62 -11.38
N GLY A 6 8.09 19.25 -12.51
CA GLY A 6 6.71 18.73 -12.56
C GLY A 6 6.56 17.24 -12.18
N SER A 7 7.58 16.42 -12.44
CA SER A 7 7.56 14.97 -12.15
C SER A 7 7.53 14.70 -10.64
N GLN A 8 8.43 15.36 -9.88
CA GLN A 8 8.59 15.09 -8.45
C GLN A 8 7.37 15.52 -7.61
N VAL A 9 6.71 16.62 -7.98
CA VAL A 9 5.49 17.08 -7.29
C VAL A 9 4.33 16.13 -7.58
N SER A 10 4.19 15.66 -8.82
CA SER A 10 3.15 14.70 -9.21
C SER A 10 3.32 13.35 -8.51
N ASP A 11 4.55 12.85 -8.40
CA ASP A 11 4.85 11.59 -7.74
C ASP A 11 4.59 11.65 -6.22
N SER A 12 4.87 12.80 -5.59
CA SER A 12 4.57 13.04 -4.18
C SER A 12 3.06 13.08 -3.90
N ILE A 13 2.28 13.73 -4.77
CA ILE A 13 0.81 13.79 -4.65
C ILE A 13 0.19 12.41 -4.86
N LYS A 14 0.64 11.66 -5.88
CA LYS A 14 0.18 10.28 -6.15
C LYS A 14 0.46 9.35 -4.98
N THR A 15 1.65 9.45 -4.38
CA THR A 15 2.03 8.65 -3.21
C THR A 15 1.16 8.95 -2.00
N LYS A 16 0.88 10.23 -1.71
CA LYS A 16 -0.01 10.63 -0.59
C LYS A 16 -1.44 10.12 -0.78
N ALA A 17 -1.98 10.22 -2.00
CA ALA A 17 -3.31 9.72 -2.32
C ALA A 17 -3.37 8.19 -2.18
N CYS A 18 -2.35 7.48 -2.68
CA CYS A 18 -2.24 6.03 -2.52
C CYS A 18 -2.19 5.63 -1.04
N MET A 19 -1.36 6.31 -0.22
CA MET A 19 -1.24 6.03 1.21
C MET A 19 -2.58 6.16 1.93
N LYS A 20 -3.32 7.24 1.68
CA LYS A 20 -4.63 7.47 2.29
C LYS A 20 -5.63 6.39 1.88
N ASN A 21 -5.69 6.06 0.58
CA ASN A 21 -6.57 5.02 0.06
C ASN A 21 -6.24 3.64 0.63
N CYS A 22 -4.95 3.29 0.68
CA CYS A 22 -4.49 2.01 1.20
C CYS A 22 -4.81 1.86 2.69
N ILE A 23 -4.55 2.87 3.52
CA ILE A 23 -4.80 2.79 4.96
C ILE A 23 -6.29 2.56 5.23
N ILE A 24 -7.16 3.36 4.60
CA ILE A 24 -8.60 3.35 4.88
C ILE A 24 -9.29 2.15 4.21
N ASN A 25 -9.08 1.96 2.90
CA ASN A 25 -9.88 1.04 2.08
C ASN A 25 -9.24 -0.36 1.91
N GLN A 26 -7.97 -0.54 2.30
CA GLN A 26 -7.33 -1.86 2.22
C GLN A 26 -7.00 -2.40 3.61
N CYS A 27 -6.18 -1.68 4.36
CA CYS A 27 -5.66 -2.16 5.64
C CYS A 27 -6.71 -2.16 6.75
N MET A 28 -7.36 -1.01 7.00
CA MET A 28 -8.38 -0.89 8.06
C MET A 28 -9.67 -1.63 7.73
N GLN A 29 -10.08 -1.63 6.46
CA GLN A 29 -11.24 -2.39 6.01
C GLN A 29 -11.01 -3.89 6.08
N GLY A 30 -9.78 -4.33 5.85
CA GLY A 30 -9.43 -5.74 5.82
C GLY A 30 -9.14 -6.37 7.18
N SER A 31 -8.79 -5.58 8.20
CA SER A 31 -8.52 -6.08 9.55
C SER A 31 -9.12 -5.20 10.64
N HIS A 32 -9.94 -5.81 11.48
CA HIS A 32 -10.57 -5.19 12.65
C HIS A 32 -9.54 -4.75 13.71
N LYS A 33 -8.32 -5.30 13.66
CA LYS A 33 -7.20 -4.98 14.57
C LYS A 33 -6.22 -3.96 13.98
N ALA A 34 -6.46 -3.51 12.74
CA ALA A 34 -5.64 -2.54 12.08
C ALA A 34 -5.85 -1.14 12.66
N THR A 35 -4.74 -0.42 12.83
CA THR A 35 -4.75 1.00 13.17
C THR A 35 -3.96 1.75 12.10
N PRO A 36 -4.20 3.06 11.90
CA PRO A 36 -3.45 3.85 10.91
C PRO A 36 -1.94 3.71 11.07
N ALA A 37 -1.45 3.62 12.31
CA ALA A 37 -0.03 3.41 12.62
C ALA A 37 0.50 2.06 12.14
N LYS A 38 -0.25 0.96 12.35
CA LYS A 38 0.12 -0.38 11.86
C LYS A 38 0.07 -0.47 10.34
N CYS A 39 -0.86 0.25 9.71
CA CYS A 39 -1.04 0.27 8.25
C CYS A 39 -0.01 1.10 7.50
N TYR A 40 0.63 2.07 8.16
CA TYR A 40 1.49 3.04 7.48
C TYR A 40 2.66 2.38 6.73
N ARG A 41 3.43 1.51 7.40
CA ARG A 41 4.58 0.84 6.78
C ARG A 41 4.17 -0.10 5.62
N PRO A 42 3.19 -1.00 5.80
CA PRO A 42 2.62 -1.78 4.69
C PRO A 42 2.14 -0.96 3.50
N CYS A 43 1.37 0.09 3.74
CA CYS A 43 0.85 0.94 2.68
C CYS A 43 1.94 1.71 1.97
N LYS A 44 3.00 2.10 2.69
CA LYS A 44 4.18 2.72 2.08
C LYS A 44 4.86 1.77 1.10
N ILE A 45 4.95 0.49 1.45
CA ILE A 45 5.50 -0.56 0.57
C ILE A 45 4.59 -0.75 -0.65
N MET A 46 3.27 -0.87 -0.46
CA MET A 46 2.31 -1.02 -1.57
C MET A 46 2.29 0.17 -2.54
N CYS A 47 2.44 1.39 -2.02
CA CYS A 47 2.37 2.62 -2.80
C CYS A 47 3.71 3.03 -3.42
N ASP A 48 4.83 2.63 -2.82
CA ASP A 48 6.18 2.89 -3.33
C ASP A 48 7.09 1.66 -3.10
N PRO A 49 6.94 0.61 -3.93
CA PRO A 49 7.71 -0.63 -3.78
C PRO A 49 9.22 -0.41 -3.95
N LYS A 50 9.60 0.65 -4.68
CA LYS A 50 10.98 0.94 -5.10
C LYS A 50 11.92 1.32 -3.95
N LYS A 51 11.41 1.51 -2.72
CA LYS A 51 12.24 1.95 -1.58
C LYS A 51 12.54 0.88 -0.53
N GLY A 52 12.10 -0.36 -0.70
CA GLY A 52 12.18 -1.38 0.37
C GLY A 52 12.74 -2.76 0.00
N GLY A 53 12.94 -3.06 -1.29
CA GLY A 53 13.44 -4.37 -1.72
C GLY A 53 12.53 -5.56 -1.34
N GLN A 54 11.26 -5.31 -1.01
CA GLN A 54 10.30 -6.37 -0.74
C GLN A 54 9.60 -6.78 -2.03
N ASP A 55 9.63 -8.07 -2.33
CA ASP A 55 8.86 -8.69 -3.40
C ASP A 55 7.38 -8.66 -3.02
N ILE A 56 6.68 -7.62 -3.46
CA ILE A 56 5.23 -7.51 -3.29
C ILE A 56 4.59 -8.41 -4.34
N ALA A 57 3.63 -9.24 -3.91
CA ALA A 57 2.87 -10.11 -4.81
C ALA A 57 2.32 -9.33 -6.02
N ASN A 58 2.36 -9.93 -7.21
CA ASN A 58 2.04 -9.27 -8.48
C ASN A 58 0.63 -8.63 -8.45
N PRO A 59 0.48 -7.31 -8.69
CA PRO A 59 -0.83 -6.65 -8.72
C PRO A 59 -1.83 -7.31 -9.68
N HIS A 60 -1.35 -7.89 -10.78
CA HIS A 60 -2.19 -8.51 -11.81
C HIS A 60 -2.63 -9.94 -11.46
N ALA A 61 -2.00 -10.57 -10.47
CA ALA A 61 -2.35 -11.91 -10.03
C ALA A 61 -3.54 -11.93 -9.04
N TYR A 62 -3.92 -10.76 -8.49
CA TYR A 62 -4.97 -10.65 -7.48
C TYR A 62 -6.04 -9.66 -7.92
N HIS A 63 -7.28 -10.15 -8.04
CA HIS A 63 -8.43 -9.32 -8.37
C HIS A 63 -8.83 -8.39 -7.21
N ASN A 64 -8.58 -8.82 -5.97
CA ASN A 64 -8.92 -8.05 -4.77
C ASN A 64 -7.68 -7.38 -4.15
N PRO A 65 -7.62 -6.04 -4.09
CA PRO A 65 -6.51 -5.34 -3.46
C PRO A 65 -6.40 -5.61 -1.94
N ILE A 66 -7.50 -5.95 -1.27
CA ILE A 66 -7.50 -6.31 0.16
C ILE A 66 -6.85 -7.68 0.36
N GLU A 67 -7.16 -8.64 -0.50
CA GLU A 67 -6.59 -9.99 -0.47
C GLU A 67 -5.08 -9.94 -0.73
N ARG A 68 -4.67 -9.21 -1.78
CA ARG A 68 -3.26 -8.94 -2.06
C ARG A 68 -2.57 -8.30 -0.86
N PHE A 69 -3.19 -7.30 -0.26
CA PHE A 69 -2.64 -6.64 0.92
C PHE A 69 -2.50 -7.62 2.09
N CYS A 70 -3.52 -8.47 2.31
CA CYS A 70 -3.49 -9.46 3.36
C CYS A 70 -2.36 -10.49 3.15
N ILE A 71 -2.16 -10.99 1.94
CA ILE A 71 -1.08 -11.96 1.65
C ILE A 71 0.30 -11.37 1.94
N ASN A 72 0.51 -10.10 1.58
CA ASN A 72 1.79 -9.42 1.83
C ASN A 72 1.97 -9.02 3.31
N PHE A 73 0.88 -8.79 4.06
CA PHE A 73 0.90 -8.26 5.42
C PHE A 73 -0.02 -9.04 6.37
N ASN A 74 0.04 -10.38 6.29
CA ASN A 74 -0.86 -11.28 7.01
C ASN A 74 -0.81 -11.09 8.54
N TRP A 75 0.33 -10.64 9.07
CA TRP A 75 0.55 -10.33 10.48
C TRP A 75 -0.37 -9.21 11.01
N ILE A 76 -0.97 -8.41 10.14
CA ILE A 76 -1.99 -7.41 10.50
C ILE A 76 -3.39 -8.03 10.54
N PHE A 77 -3.65 -9.03 9.70
CA PHE A 77 -4.97 -9.60 9.44
C PHE A 77 -5.24 -10.85 10.27
N ASN A 78 -4.19 -11.48 10.82
CA ASN A 78 -4.22 -12.77 11.54
C ASN A 78 -4.58 -13.96 10.63
N THR A 79 -5.62 -13.82 9.80
CA THR A 79 -6.01 -14.73 8.72
C THR A 79 -6.57 -13.91 7.56
N CYS A 80 -6.12 -14.21 6.35
CA CYS A 80 -6.73 -13.69 5.13
C CYS A 80 -8.03 -14.46 4.91
N LYS A 81 -9.18 -13.75 4.91
CA LYS A 81 -10.41 -14.36 4.41
C LYS A 81 -10.25 -14.53 2.90
N GLU A 82 -10.28 -15.78 2.46
CA GLU A 82 -10.51 -16.19 1.07
C GLU A 82 -11.80 -15.57 0.53
#